data_AF-A0A072P491-F1
#
_entry.id   AF-A0A072P491-F1
#
_cell.length_a   1.000
_cell.length_b   1.000
_cell.length_c   1.000
_cell.angle_alpha   90.00
_cell.angle_beta   90.00
_cell.angle_gamma   90.00
#
_symmetry.space_group_name_H-M   'P 1'
#
loop_
_entity.id
_entity.type
_entity.pdbx_description
1 polymer ?
#
loop_
_entity_poly.entity_id
_entity_poly.type
_entity_poly.pdbx_seq_one_letter_code
_entity_poly.pdbx_strand_id
1 'polypeptide(L)'
;MNDRHGELTRRRDRRASTLSRRTSHLNQTSDDDSEFSRRPSPLLAVDSGYRVDPFTPYPVTNPSRGVRYMVDYYTQIWAPQQASASSLISGRNTLVTLVLPLALQNAMLFEATIAMTRAAWVIRRGSEPFNDKMLLRHRGYAMEELRNSLSGSGQSVSAYVLLTMSTLLTMNYMINDTVSFRVHLQALEKMLESLKSEETEILHFVRGRVLAFGVLASFLQAHQPRYATRINELGHRISTLTYPGHPFPSDLCEVASKLPEGFSEVALSRSIATEFISFLAKLTELVKWMPLTQARRVNGPQPGLTMQRAIYDLQCLSALSLTSVEGQIVRATLAFCLHVYNELSFRIPLARPLKPLLESFNEHNEIPRQPWLQRCLLWSAIVTASAWDTQVDAQPRTHVVLDKMMRLLPEANYWEETKELMQKFFWLDSLQDQWEICWRAAYFRKTRQRRGASQVDSISQLLQDSAQISKHPSSEVRIKTEF
;
A
#
# COMPACT_ATOMS: atom_id res chain seq x y z
N MET A 1 -39.47 81.77 -19.00
CA MET A 1 -40.90 81.78 -19.30
C MET A 1 -41.25 80.44 -19.94
N ASN A 2 -41.94 79.60 -19.15
CA ASN A 2 -42.77 78.43 -19.43
C ASN A 2 -42.26 77.31 -20.37
N ASP A 3 -42.35 76.02 -20.05
CA ASP A 3 -42.69 75.31 -18.82
C ASP A 3 -42.23 73.83 -18.95
N ARG A 4 -42.38 73.08 -17.86
CA ARG A 4 -41.71 71.79 -17.52
C ARG A 4 -42.33 70.50 -18.09
N HIS A 5 -41.60 69.40 -17.80
CA HIS A 5 -41.96 67.96 -17.67
C HIS A 5 -41.64 67.09 -18.90
N GLY A 6 -41.06 65.88 -18.80
CA GLY A 6 -40.79 64.97 -17.68
C GLY A 6 -40.14 63.68 -18.22
N GLU A 7 -39.74 62.79 -17.31
CA GLU A 7 -38.84 61.64 -17.45
C GLU A 7 -39.25 60.41 -18.30
N LEU A 8 -38.22 59.65 -18.70
CA LEU A 8 -38.04 58.17 -18.73
C LEU A 8 -39.04 57.27 -19.50
N THR A 9 -38.57 56.53 -20.52
CA THR A 9 -38.21 55.08 -20.43
C THR A 9 -38.00 54.38 -21.80
N ARG A 10 -36.85 53.68 -21.89
CA ARG A 10 -36.56 52.36 -22.50
C ARG A 10 -37.40 51.77 -23.67
N ARG A 11 -36.63 51.41 -24.72
CA ARG A 11 -36.31 50.04 -25.24
C ARG A 11 -36.82 49.65 -26.65
N ARG A 12 -35.84 49.14 -27.40
CA ARG A 12 -35.85 48.12 -28.47
C ARG A 12 -36.52 48.48 -29.80
N ASP A 13 -35.74 48.50 -30.88
CA ASP A 13 -35.64 47.33 -31.74
C ASP A 13 -34.57 47.42 -32.87
N ARG A 14 -34.04 46.22 -33.19
CA ARG A 14 -33.66 45.68 -34.52
C ARG A 14 -32.62 46.40 -35.39
N ARG A 15 -31.54 45.64 -35.69
CA ARG A 15 -31.08 45.40 -37.07
C ARG A 15 -30.31 44.07 -37.17
N ALA A 16 -30.93 43.11 -37.86
CA ALA A 16 -30.25 42.12 -38.72
C ALA A 16 -29.97 42.84 -40.07
N SER A 17 -29.06 42.47 -40.97
CA SER A 17 -28.34 41.22 -41.31
C SER A 17 -27.34 41.55 -42.43
N THR A 18 -26.20 40.85 -42.49
CA THR A 18 -25.56 40.15 -43.66
C THR A 18 -24.07 39.95 -43.37
N LEU A 19 -23.63 38.76 -42.89
CA LEU A 19 -23.12 37.61 -43.66
C LEU A 19 -21.78 37.86 -44.40
N SER A 20 -20.70 37.35 -43.83
CA SER A 20 -19.67 36.63 -44.60
C SER A 20 -19.16 35.43 -43.80
N ARG A 21 -19.03 34.33 -44.51
CA ARG A 21 -19.00 32.94 -44.07
C ARG A 21 -17.54 32.48 -44.05
N ARG A 22 -17.00 32.11 -42.89
CA ARG A 22 -15.80 31.28 -42.79
C ARG A 22 -15.99 30.22 -41.71
N THR A 23 -16.16 29.00 -42.19
CA THR A 23 -16.23 27.75 -41.45
C THR A 23 -14.93 27.47 -40.72
N SER A 24 -14.98 27.38 -39.40
CA SER A 24 -13.96 26.72 -38.59
C SER A 24 -14.65 25.71 -37.68
N HIS A 25 -14.55 24.43 -38.04
CA HIS A 25 -14.78 23.30 -37.14
C HIS A 25 -13.75 23.39 -36.00
N LEU A 26 -14.16 23.94 -34.86
CA LEU A 26 -13.40 23.89 -33.62
C LEU A 26 -13.85 22.65 -32.85
N ASN A 27 -13.00 21.61 -32.89
CA ASN A 27 -13.01 20.56 -31.89
C ASN A 27 -12.78 21.23 -30.53
N GLN A 28 -13.82 21.22 -29.69
CA GLN A 28 -13.76 21.64 -28.30
C GLN A 28 -12.74 20.75 -27.57
N THR A 29 -11.56 21.28 -27.29
CA THR A 29 -10.64 20.73 -26.30
C THR A 29 -11.23 20.99 -24.91
N SER A 30 -12.09 20.09 -24.42
CA SER A 30 -12.58 20.14 -23.04
C SER A 30 -11.57 19.49 -22.08
N ASP A 31 -10.34 19.98 -22.06
CA ASP A 31 -9.48 19.80 -20.89
C ASP A 31 -9.95 20.86 -19.88
N ASP A 32 -10.89 20.46 -19.02
CA ASP A 32 -11.34 21.28 -17.90
C ASP A 32 -10.24 21.30 -16.82
N ASP A 33 -9.18 22.06 -17.13
CA ASP A 33 -7.99 22.29 -16.29
C ASP A 33 -8.16 23.52 -15.38
N SER A 34 -9.40 23.96 -15.14
CA SER A 34 -9.67 25.36 -14.77
C SER A 34 -9.50 25.75 -13.30
N GLU A 35 -9.36 24.85 -12.32
CA GLU A 35 -9.42 25.30 -10.90
C GLU A 35 -8.20 25.06 -9.98
N PHE A 36 -7.16 24.30 -10.34
CA PHE A 36 -6.07 24.02 -9.36
C PHE A 36 -4.63 24.15 -9.87
N SER A 37 -4.41 24.83 -11.00
CA SER A 37 -3.08 25.02 -11.57
C SER A 37 -2.35 26.26 -11.01
N ARG A 38 -1.93 26.23 -9.74
CA ARG A 38 -0.88 27.17 -9.29
C ARG A 38 0.47 26.73 -9.87
N ARG A 39 1.07 27.63 -10.66
CA ARG A 39 2.35 27.44 -11.38
C ARG A 39 3.51 27.16 -10.40
N PRO A 40 4.46 26.28 -10.73
CA PRO A 40 5.86 26.54 -10.45
C PRO A 40 6.42 27.44 -11.58
N SER A 41 7.25 28.40 -11.19
CA SER A 41 7.93 29.34 -12.11
C SER A 41 8.78 28.62 -13.17
N PRO A 42 8.92 29.18 -14.38
CA PRO A 42 9.66 28.56 -15.49
C PRO A 42 11.19 28.54 -15.33
N LEU A 43 11.73 28.95 -14.17
CA LEU A 43 13.17 29.16 -13.96
C LEU A 43 13.79 28.33 -12.82
N LEU A 44 13.11 27.31 -12.30
CA LEU A 44 13.80 26.27 -11.52
C LEU A 44 14.17 25.12 -12.46
N ALA A 45 15.10 25.41 -13.36
CA ALA A 45 15.93 24.38 -13.96
C ALA A 45 16.80 23.82 -12.83
N VAL A 46 16.30 22.78 -12.16
CA VAL A 46 17.18 21.86 -11.44
C VAL A 46 18.02 21.19 -12.52
N ASP A 47 19.35 21.21 -12.37
CA ASP A 47 20.40 20.67 -13.28
C ASP A 47 20.29 19.16 -13.59
N SER A 48 19.12 18.55 -13.43
CA SER A 48 18.84 17.12 -13.65
C SER A 48 17.42 16.84 -14.13
N GLY A 49 16.81 17.75 -14.90
CA GLY A 49 15.44 17.59 -15.38
C GLY A 49 15.30 16.54 -16.49
N TYR A 50 14.55 15.45 -16.25
CA TYR A 50 14.08 14.49 -17.26
C TYR A 50 13.09 15.07 -18.29
N ARG A 51 13.07 16.40 -18.46
CA ARG A 51 12.38 17.00 -19.59
C ARG A 51 13.17 16.59 -20.81
N VAL A 52 12.65 15.57 -21.47
CA VAL A 52 13.10 15.12 -22.78
C VAL A 52 13.29 16.35 -23.63
N ASP A 53 14.42 16.38 -24.33
CA ASP A 53 14.79 17.35 -25.35
C ASP A 53 13.54 18.03 -25.95
N PRO A 54 13.44 19.38 -25.96
CA PRO A 54 12.33 20.10 -26.60
C PRO A 54 12.04 19.67 -28.04
N PHE A 55 12.94 18.93 -28.68
CA PHE A 55 12.80 18.35 -30.02
C PHE A 55 12.28 16.91 -30.07
N THR A 56 12.08 16.20 -28.94
CA THR A 56 11.44 14.87 -28.94
C THR A 56 9.94 15.03 -28.68
N PRO A 57 9.08 14.91 -29.70
CA PRO A 57 7.65 14.96 -29.49
C PRO A 57 7.17 13.72 -28.73
N TYR A 58 6.22 13.90 -27.80
CA TYR A 58 5.49 12.76 -27.24
C TYR A 58 4.74 12.02 -28.36
N PRO A 59 4.57 10.69 -28.28
CA PRO A 59 3.92 9.89 -29.31
C PRO A 59 2.38 10.02 -29.28
N VAL A 60 1.90 11.25 -29.08
CA VAL A 60 0.48 11.62 -29.00
C VAL A 60 0.26 12.97 -29.69
N THR A 61 -0.91 13.14 -30.28
CA THR A 61 -1.24 14.38 -30.99
C THR A 61 -1.55 15.48 -29.97
N ASN A 62 -0.88 16.63 -30.08
CA ASN A 62 -1.11 17.82 -29.24
C ASN A 62 -1.09 17.52 -27.73
N PRO A 63 0.06 17.14 -27.16
CA PRO A 63 0.17 16.78 -25.74
C PRO A 63 -0.26 17.94 -24.85
N SER A 64 -1.34 17.73 -24.10
CA SER A 64 -1.88 18.72 -23.17
C SER A 64 -0.92 19.00 -22.01
N ARG A 65 -1.16 20.08 -21.27
CA ARG A 65 -0.38 20.40 -20.07
C ARG A 65 -0.48 19.29 -19.02
N GLY A 66 -1.65 18.66 -18.90
CA GLY A 66 -1.87 17.49 -18.04
C GLY A 66 -0.95 16.33 -18.39
N VAL A 67 -0.79 16.00 -19.68
CA VAL A 67 0.11 14.92 -20.15
C VAL A 67 1.55 15.19 -19.71
N ARG A 68 2.05 16.42 -19.93
CA ARG A 68 3.43 16.79 -19.54
C ARG A 68 3.64 16.66 -18.03
N TYR A 69 2.67 17.12 -17.25
CA TYR A 69 2.71 16.99 -15.80
C TYR A 69 2.68 15.53 -15.33
N MET A 70 1.96 14.65 -16.03
CA MET A 70 1.98 13.20 -15.73
C MET A 70 3.32 12.55 -16.09
N VAL A 71 4.00 12.97 -17.16
CA VAL A 71 5.38 12.49 -17.44
C VAL A 71 6.35 12.93 -16.34
N ASP A 72 6.28 14.21 -15.92
CA ASP A 72 7.08 14.72 -14.81
C ASP A 72 6.76 13.95 -13.51
N TYR A 73 5.48 13.69 -13.22
CA TYR A 73 5.07 12.91 -12.05
C TYR A 73 5.54 11.44 -12.12
N TYR A 74 5.50 10.82 -13.30
CA TYR A 74 5.98 9.47 -13.52
C TYR A 74 7.46 9.35 -13.15
N THR A 75 8.29 10.24 -13.70
CA THR A 75 9.74 10.21 -13.56
C THR A 75 10.22 10.61 -12.17
N GLN A 76 9.60 11.64 -11.58
CA GLN A 76 10.10 12.24 -10.33
C GLN A 76 9.49 11.62 -9.07
N ILE A 77 8.29 11.03 -9.18
CA ILE A 77 7.52 10.58 -8.01
C ILE A 77 7.15 9.11 -8.13
N TRP A 78 6.39 8.74 -9.16
CA TRP A 78 5.83 7.39 -9.24
C TRP A 78 6.91 6.32 -9.42
N ALA A 79 7.73 6.42 -10.47
CA ALA A 79 8.72 5.41 -10.77
C ALA A 79 9.74 5.24 -9.63
N PRO A 80 10.32 6.30 -9.02
CA PRO A 80 11.20 6.17 -7.87
C PRO A 80 10.54 5.46 -6.68
N GLN A 81 9.25 5.73 -6.41
CA GLN A 81 8.51 5.05 -5.34
C GLN A 81 8.28 3.55 -5.61
N GLN A 82 8.25 3.15 -6.88
CA GLN A 82 8.08 1.75 -7.27
C GLN A 82 9.41 1.00 -7.40
N ALA A 83 10.56 1.66 -7.18
CA ALA A 83 11.85 0.98 -7.22
C ALA A 83 11.99 0.02 -6.02
N SER A 84 11.97 -1.30 -6.27
CA SER A 84 12.49 -2.32 -5.35
C SER A 84 13.93 -2.70 -5.69
N ALA A 85 14.60 -3.37 -4.76
CA ALA A 85 15.92 -3.96 -4.99
C ALA A 85 15.95 -4.90 -6.22
N SER A 86 14.84 -5.60 -6.52
CA SER A 86 14.73 -6.48 -7.70
C SER A 86 14.42 -5.75 -9.01
N SER A 87 13.96 -4.50 -8.95
CA SER A 87 13.69 -3.65 -10.13
C SER A 87 14.88 -2.78 -10.54
N LEU A 88 16.02 -2.94 -9.86
CA LEU A 88 17.27 -2.26 -10.15
C LEU A 88 18.15 -3.16 -11.02
N ILE A 89 17.92 -3.16 -12.33
CA ILE A 89 18.87 -3.76 -13.26
C ILE A 89 20.09 -2.84 -13.32
N SER A 90 21.27 -3.34 -12.92
CA SER A 90 22.51 -2.56 -12.84
C SER A 90 22.43 -1.30 -11.95
N GLY A 91 21.60 -1.33 -10.90
CA GLY A 91 21.45 -0.19 -9.98
C GLY A 91 20.56 0.94 -10.51
N ARG A 92 19.82 0.73 -11.62
CA ARG A 92 18.94 1.75 -12.21
C ARG A 92 17.49 1.27 -12.29
N ASN A 93 16.55 2.19 -12.08
CA ASN A 93 15.12 1.92 -12.05
C ASN A 93 14.59 1.52 -13.43
N THR A 94 14.20 0.25 -13.61
CA THR A 94 13.69 -0.29 -14.89
C THR A 94 12.49 0.47 -15.44
N LEU A 95 11.66 1.09 -14.60
CA LEU A 95 10.54 1.92 -15.09
C LEU A 95 11.03 3.15 -15.86
N VAL A 96 12.15 3.75 -15.42
CA VAL A 96 12.75 4.92 -16.07
C VAL A 96 13.71 4.52 -17.19
N THR A 97 14.46 3.43 -17.04
CA THR A 97 15.49 3.03 -18.02
C THR A 97 15.00 2.14 -19.15
N LEU A 98 13.91 1.40 -18.95
CA LEU A 98 13.34 0.48 -19.94
C LEU A 98 11.94 0.92 -20.37
N VAL A 99 11.01 1.05 -19.42
CA VAL A 99 9.59 1.26 -19.75
C VAL A 99 9.35 2.63 -20.36
N LEU A 100 9.86 3.71 -19.75
CA LEU A 100 9.64 5.06 -20.25
C LEU A 100 10.24 5.31 -21.65
N PRO A 101 11.48 4.92 -21.97
CA PRO A 101 12.03 5.08 -23.31
C PRO A 101 11.21 4.34 -24.38
N LEU A 102 10.71 3.15 -24.08
CA LEU A 102 9.83 2.39 -24.98
C LEU A 102 8.45 3.03 -25.08
N ALA A 103 7.93 3.58 -23.99
CA ALA A 103 6.67 4.32 -24.00
C ALA A 103 6.77 5.54 -24.90
N LEU A 104 7.86 6.31 -24.85
CA LEU A 104 8.07 7.48 -25.71
C LEU A 104 8.16 7.13 -27.21
N GLN A 105 8.40 5.86 -27.56
CA GLN A 105 8.47 5.37 -28.95
C GLN A 105 7.15 4.78 -29.46
N ASN A 106 6.16 4.53 -28.60
CA ASN A 106 4.94 3.83 -28.97
C ASN A 106 3.71 4.46 -28.30
N ALA A 107 2.78 4.97 -29.13
CA ALA A 107 1.58 5.67 -28.67
C ALA A 107 0.74 4.84 -27.69
N MET A 108 0.48 3.58 -27.99
CA MET A 108 -0.31 2.68 -27.14
C MET A 108 0.30 2.53 -25.72
N LEU A 109 1.60 2.26 -25.64
CA LEU A 109 2.29 2.12 -24.36
C LEU A 109 2.37 3.47 -23.62
N PHE A 110 2.57 4.57 -24.34
CA PHE A 110 2.56 5.91 -23.76
C PHE A 110 1.21 6.25 -23.13
N GLU A 111 0.12 6.08 -23.87
CA GLU A 111 -1.24 6.30 -23.43
C GLU A 111 -1.56 5.47 -22.16
N ALA A 112 -1.20 4.18 -22.15
CA ALA A 112 -1.34 3.32 -20.97
C ALA A 112 -0.52 3.82 -19.78
N THR A 113 0.71 4.30 -20.02
CA THR A 113 1.60 4.84 -18.98
C THR A 113 1.03 6.12 -18.39
N ILE A 114 0.50 7.03 -19.20
CA ILE A 114 -0.16 8.25 -18.73
C ILE A 114 -1.42 7.91 -17.92
N ALA A 115 -2.25 6.98 -18.39
CA ALA A 115 -3.45 6.55 -17.67
C ALA A 115 -3.12 5.95 -16.30
N MET A 116 -2.13 5.06 -16.22
CA MET A 116 -1.64 4.48 -14.95
C MET A 116 -1.10 5.57 -14.02
N THR A 117 -0.33 6.51 -14.54
CA THR A 117 0.26 7.59 -13.73
C THR A 117 -0.82 8.53 -13.21
N ARG A 118 -1.82 8.83 -14.04
CA ARG A 118 -2.98 9.63 -13.63
C ARG A 118 -3.78 8.92 -12.55
N ALA A 119 -3.96 7.61 -12.66
CA ALA A 119 -4.60 6.80 -11.62
C ALA A 119 -3.88 6.93 -10.27
N ALA A 120 -2.54 6.80 -10.27
CA ALA A 120 -1.73 7.01 -9.07
C ALA A 120 -1.95 8.38 -8.43
N TRP A 121 -1.94 9.43 -9.25
CA TRP A 121 -2.10 10.81 -8.80
C TRP A 121 -3.50 11.08 -8.22
N VAL A 122 -4.55 10.57 -8.88
CA VAL A 122 -5.95 10.73 -8.46
C VAL A 122 -6.20 10.01 -7.13
N ILE A 123 -5.73 8.76 -7.01
CA ILE A 123 -5.87 7.95 -5.78
C ILE A 123 -5.17 8.62 -4.61
N ARG A 124 -3.95 9.14 -4.81
CA ARG A 124 -3.18 9.82 -3.75
C ARG A 124 -3.90 11.05 -3.20
N ARG A 125 -4.79 11.67 -3.99
CA ARG A 125 -5.61 12.80 -3.57
C ARG A 125 -6.96 12.41 -2.96
N GLY A 126 -7.22 11.11 -2.81
CA GLY A 126 -8.49 10.61 -2.31
C GLY A 126 -9.67 10.85 -3.26
N SER A 127 -9.39 11.05 -4.55
CA SER A 127 -10.41 11.25 -5.58
C SER A 127 -10.79 9.92 -6.24
N GLU A 128 -12.04 9.79 -6.69
CA GLU A 128 -12.56 8.58 -7.34
C GLU A 128 -12.00 8.45 -8.77
N PRO A 129 -11.24 7.39 -9.10
CA PRO A 129 -10.60 7.23 -10.42
C PRO A 129 -11.57 7.24 -11.60
N PHE A 130 -12.77 6.69 -11.43
CA PHE A 130 -13.77 6.63 -12.49
C PHE A 130 -14.45 7.97 -12.79
N ASN A 131 -14.20 9.01 -11.98
CA ASN A 131 -14.67 10.37 -12.25
C ASN A 131 -13.62 11.20 -13.00
N ASP A 132 -12.38 10.71 -13.15
CA ASP A 132 -11.29 11.46 -13.79
C ASP A 132 -11.30 11.26 -15.32
N LYS A 133 -11.67 12.32 -16.05
CA LYS A 133 -11.79 12.31 -17.52
C LYS A 133 -10.47 12.00 -18.23
N MET A 134 -9.36 12.53 -17.71
CA MET A 134 -8.04 12.32 -18.32
C MET A 134 -7.63 10.85 -18.24
N LEU A 135 -7.78 10.23 -17.05
CA LEU A 135 -7.55 8.80 -16.86
C LEU A 135 -8.37 7.96 -17.83
N LEU A 136 -9.68 8.18 -17.89
CA LEU A 136 -10.58 7.38 -18.73
C LEU A 136 -10.28 7.54 -20.21
N ARG A 137 -9.91 8.76 -20.65
CA ARG A 137 -9.55 9.04 -22.04
C ARG A 137 -8.29 8.29 -22.46
N HIS A 138 -7.18 8.44 -21.72
CA HIS A 138 -5.93 7.77 -22.04
C HIS A 138 -6.05 6.24 -21.92
N ARG A 139 -6.82 5.75 -20.94
CA ARG A 139 -7.20 4.34 -20.84
C ARG A 139 -7.95 3.86 -22.10
N GLY A 140 -8.90 4.65 -22.58
CA GLY A 140 -9.70 4.35 -23.77
C GLY A 140 -8.83 4.19 -25.02
N TYR A 141 -7.96 5.15 -25.31
CA TYR A 141 -7.04 5.09 -26.45
C TYR A 141 -6.09 3.89 -26.38
N ALA A 142 -5.48 3.64 -25.22
CA ALA A 142 -4.60 2.49 -25.04
C ALA A 142 -5.32 1.16 -25.30
N MET A 143 -6.57 1.02 -24.85
CA MET A 143 -7.38 -0.19 -25.05
C MET A 143 -7.80 -0.36 -26.51
N GLU A 144 -8.13 0.72 -27.21
CA GLU A 144 -8.49 0.70 -28.63
C GLU A 144 -7.31 0.23 -29.49
N GLU A 145 -6.14 0.85 -29.31
CA GLU A 145 -4.92 0.47 -30.03
C GLU A 145 -4.44 -0.95 -29.69
N LEU A 146 -4.58 -1.36 -28.43
CA LEU A 146 -4.28 -2.73 -28.00
C LEU A 146 -5.19 -3.74 -28.70
N ARG A 147 -6.49 -3.44 -28.79
CA ARG A 147 -7.45 -4.30 -29.49
C ARG A 147 -7.13 -4.40 -30.97
N ASN A 148 -6.79 -3.28 -31.62
CA ASN A 148 -6.37 -3.25 -33.02
C ASN A 148 -5.11 -4.09 -33.23
N SER A 149 -4.12 -3.94 -32.35
CA SER A 149 -2.87 -4.71 -32.38
C SER A 149 -3.08 -6.21 -32.22
N LEU A 150 -3.99 -6.62 -31.33
CA LEU A 150 -4.31 -8.04 -31.10
C LEU A 150 -5.19 -8.65 -32.21
N SER A 151 -5.94 -7.83 -32.94
CA SER A 151 -6.81 -8.28 -34.03
C SER A 151 -6.07 -8.46 -35.36
N GLY A 152 -4.85 -7.92 -35.47
CA GLY A 152 -3.99 -8.11 -36.64
C GLY A 152 -3.53 -9.56 -36.74
N SER A 153 -3.92 -10.26 -37.81
CA SER A 153 -3.58 -11.66 -38.03
C SER A 153 -2.08 -11.84 -38.34
N GLY A 154 -1.37 -12.59 -37.49
CA GLY A 154 -0.12 -13.28 -37.87
C GLY A 154 1.21 -12.71 -37.37
N GLN A 155 1.24 -11.69 -36.51
CA GLN A 155 2.50 -11.21 -35.92
C GLN A 155 2.75 -11.83 -34.54
N SER A 156 4.02 -12.18 -34.28
CA SER A 156 4.54 -12.48 -32.95
C SER A 156 4.13 -11.37 -31.97
N VAL A 157 3.81 -11.73 -30.73
CA VAL A 157 3.36 -10.77 -29.70
C VAL A 157 4.46 -9.73 -29.49
N SER A 158 4.21 -8.50 -29.93
CA SER A 158 5.17 -7.41 -29.81
C SER A 158 5.46 -7.08 -28.34
N ALA A 159 6.71 -6.70 -28.05
CA ALA A 159 7.12 -6.21 -26.73
C ALA A 159 6.24 -5.05 -26.22
N TYR A 160 5.77 -4.18 -27.12
CA TYR A 160 4.87 -3.08 -26.78
C TYR A 160 3.51 -3.57 -26.28
N VAL A 161 2.99 -4.67 -26.83
CA VAL A 161 1.73 -5.29 -26.39
C VAL A 161 1.88 -5.83 -24.97
N LEU A 162 2.96 -6.57 -24.70
CA LEU A 162 3.24 -7.12 -23.36
C LEU A 162 3.38 -6.02 -22.30
N LEU A 163 4.15 -4.96 -22.59
CA LEU A 163 4.33 -3.84 -21.68
C LEU A 163 3.05 -3.04 -21.48
N THR A 164 2.25 -2.84 -22.52
CA THR A 164 0.97 -2.14 -22.43
C THR A 164 0.01 -2.92 -21.54
N MET A 165 -0.16 -4.22 -21.79
CA MET A 165 -1.01 -5.09 -20.96
C MET A 165 -0.53 -5.12 -19.51
N SER A 166 0.78 -5.19 -19.27
CA SER A 166 1.36 -5.17 -17.92
C SER A 166 1.10 -3.83 -17.18
N THR A 167 1.16 -2.72 -17.92
CA THR A 167 0.85 -1.38 -17.42
C THR A 167 -0.64 -1.24 -17.09
N LEU A 168 -1.52 -1.69 -17.98
CA LEU A 168 -2.97 -1.71 -17.78
C LEU A 168 -3.37 -2.66 -16.63
N LEU A 169 -2.71 -3.80 -16.47
CA LEU A 169 -2.91 -4.71 -15.34
C LEU A 169 -2.70 -3.98 -14.00
N THR A 170 -1.60 -3.23 -13.90
CA THR A 170 -1.28 -2.44 -12.71
C THR A 170 -2.31 -1.34 -12.46
N MET A 171 -2.66 -0.59 -13.50
CA MET A 171 -3.69 0.45 -13.40
C MET A 171 -5.04 -0.14 -12.95
N ASN A 172 -5.50 -1.24 -13.57
CA ASN A 172 -6.76 -1.90 -13.23
C ASN A 172 -6.77 -2.38 -11.78
N TYR A 173 -5.64 -2.91 -11.30
CA TYR A 173 -5.47 -3.24 -9.89
C TYR A 173 -5.61 -2.00 -9.01
N MET A 174 -4.94 -0.89 -9.33
CA MET A 174 -5.01 0.34 -8.53
C MET A 174 -6.44 0.89 -8.42
N ILE A 175 -7.14 1.02 -9.56
CA ILE A 175 -8.47 1.66 -9.63
C ILE A 175 -9.64 0.76 -9.23
N ASN A 176 -9.39 -0.48 -8.79
CA ASN A 176 -10.44 -1.44 -8.42
C ASN A 176 -11.28 -2.01 -9.55
N ASP A 177 -10.73 -2.05 -10.75
CA ASP A 177 -11.35 -2.76 -11.87
C ASP A 177 -10.96 -4.24 -11.83
N THR A 178 -11.57 -4.98 -10.90
CA THR A 178 -11.22 -6.39 -10.63
C THR A 178 -11.52 -7.31 -11.83
N VAL A 179 -12.52 -6.98 -12.63
CA VAL A 179 -12.88 -7.72 -13.85
C VAL A 179 -11.77 -7.55 -14.89
N SER A 180 -11.42 -6.31 -15.22
CA SER A 180 -10.37 -6.04 -16.21
C SER A 180 -9.00 -6.52 -15.73
N PHE A 181 -8.71 -6.40 -14.43
CA PHE A 181 -7.50 -6.96 -13.81
C PHE A 181 -7.39 -8.47 -14.07
N ARG A 182 -8.43 -9.24 -13.77
CA ARG A 182 -8.43 -10.70 -13.96
C ARG A 182 -8.26 -11.10 -15.42
N VAL A 183 -8.98 -10.43 -16.32
CA VAL A 183 -8.89 -10.71 -17.77
C VAL A 183 -7.47 -10.44 -18.28
N HIS A 184 -6.88 -9.29 -17.93
CA HIS A 184 -5.52 -8.96 -18.36
C HIS A 184 -4.47 -9.89 -17.75
N LEU A 185 -4.61 -10.29 -16.48
CA LEU A 185 -3.69 -11.22 -15.84
C LEU A 185 -3.69 -12.58 -16.56
N GLN A 186 -4.88 -13.15 -16.77
CA GLN A 186 -5.04 -14.44 -17.46
C GLN A 186 -4.55 -14.39 -18.91
N ALA A 187 -4.79 -13.27 -19.60
CA ALA A 187 -4.32 -13.08 -20.96
C ALA A 187 -2.78 -12.99 -21.02
N LEU A 188 -2.16 -12.24 -20.10
CA LEU A 188 -0.70 -12.16 -19.98
C LEU A 188 -0.06 -13.52 -19.64
N GLU A 189 -0.63 -14.27 -18.69
CA GLU A 189 -0.14 -15.61 -18.35
C GLU A 189 -0.10 -16.53 -19.59
N LYS A 190 -1.20 -16.57 -20.36
CA LYS A 190 -1.28 -17.35 -21.61
C LYS A 190 -0.28 -16.90 -22.68
N MET A 191 -0.11 -15.59 -22.85
CA MET A 191 0.87 -15.05 -23.81
C MET A 191 2.30 -15.44 -23.40
N LEU A 192 2.64 -15.31 -22.12
CA LEU A 192 3.96 -15.66 -21.60
C LEU A 192 4.27 -17.16 -21.72
N GLU A 193 3.26 -18.03 -21.60
CA GLU A 193 3.41 -19.47 -21.81
C GLU A 193 3.81 -19.83 -23.25
N SER A 194 3.35 -19.05 -24.23
CA SER A 194 3.69 -19.23 -25.64
C SER A 194 5.10 -18.72 -26.00
N LEU A 195 5.71 -17.89 -25.13
CA LEU A 195 7.00 -17.22 -25.33
C LEU A 195 8.12 -17.83 -24.47
N LYS A 196 8.05 -19.13 -24.16
CA LYS A 196 8.99 -19.80 -23.23
C LYS A 196 10.46 -19.82 -23.70
N SER A 197 10.73 -19.72 -25.00
CA SER A 197 12.08 -19.88 -25.59
C SER A 197 12.88 -18.59 -25.79
N GLU A 198 12.26 -17.41 -25.70
CA GLU A 198 12.95 -16.14 -25.89
C GLU A 198 13.16 -15.46 -24.54
N GLU A 199 14.40 -15.22 -24.12
CA GLU A 199 14.67 -14.52 -22.86
C GLU A 199 15.15 -13.10 -23.15
N THR A 200 14.25 -12.13 -22.99
CA THR A 200 14.54 -10.70 -23.14
C THR A 200 14.31 -9.98 -21.81
N GLU A 201 14.96 -8.83 -21.62
CA GLU A 201 14.78 -7.98 -20.43
C GLU A 201 13.30 -7.61 -20.22
N ILE A 202 12.59 -7.34 -21.31
CA ILE A 202 11.15 -7.03 -21.32
C ILE A 202 10.35 -8.23 -20.82
N LEU A 203 10.68 -9.44 -21.29
CA LEU A 203 9.96 -10.64 -20.87
C LEU A 203 10.22 -10.94 -19.39
N HIS A 204 11.45 -10.75 -18.91
CA HIS A 204 11.77 -10.89 -17.49
C HIS A 204 10.98 -9.89 -16.64
N PHE A 205 10.94 -8.62 -17.05
CA PHE A 205 10.16 -7.58 -16.39
C PHE A 205 8.66 -7.93 -16.33
N VAL A 206 8.06 -8.34 -17.45
CA VAL A 206 6.63 -8.68 -17.53
C VAL A 206 6.32 -9.94 -16.73
N ARG A 207 7.14 -10.99 -16.80
CA ARG A 207 7.01 -12.22 -15.99
C ARG A 207 7.02 -11.90 -14.50
N GLY A 208 7.96 -11.07 -14.06
CA GLY A 208 8.06 -10.68 -12.66
C GLY A 208 6.82 -9.93 -12.16
N ARG A 209 6.23 -9.04 -12.98
CA ARG A 209 4.96 -8.37 -12.64
C ARG A 209 3.78 -9.33 -12.62
N VAL A 210 3.68 -10.24 -13.59
CA VAL A 210 2.62 -11.27 -13.60
C VAL A 210 2.71 -12.16 -12.36
N LEU A 211 3.90 -12.60 -11.96
CA LEU A 211 4.10 -13.36 -10.73
C LEU A 211 3.67 -12.57 -9.49
N ALA A 212 4.06 -11.29 -9.39
CA ALA A 212 3.69 -10.42 -8.27
C ALA A 212 2.17 -10.22 -8.16
N PHE A 213 1.50 -9.95 -9.29
CA PHE A 213 0.05 -9.81 -9.31
C PHE A 213 -0.71 -11.14 -9.17
N GLY A 214 -0.11 -12.27 -9.55
CA GLY A 214 -0.66 -13.60 -9.32
C GLY A 214 -0.84 -13.90 -7.83
N VAL A 215 0.13 -13.52 -7.00
CA VAL A 215 0.01 -13.59 -5.53
C VAL A 215 -1.14 -12.70 -5.03
N LEU A 216 -1.30 -11.50 -5.58
CA LEU A 216 -2.40 -10.61 -5.18
C LEU A 216 -3.78 -11.08 -5.64
N ALA A 217 -3.85 -11.78 -6.77
CA ALA A 217 -5.10 -12.32 -7.29
C ALA A 217 -5.73 -13.32 -6.33
N SER A 218 -4.96 -14.03 -5.49
CA SER A 218 -5.51 -14.92 -4.47
C SER A 218 -6.33 -14.16 -3.42
N PHE A 219 -5.92 -12.94 -3.03
CA PHE A 219 -6.68 -12.11 -2.09
C PHE A 219 -8.03 -11.67 -2.64
N LEU A 220 -8.10 -11.40 -3.96
CA LEU A 220 -9.37 -11.09 -4.63
C LEU A 220 -10.30 -12.32 -4.70
N GLN A 221 -9.72 -13.52 -4.69
CA GLN A 221 -10.46 -14.79 -4.73
C GLN A 221 -10.81 -15.32 -3.33
N ALA A 222 -10.21 -14.81 -2.26
CA ALA A 222 -10.41 -15.29 -0.89
C ALA A 222 -11.87 -15.17 -0.40
N HIS A 223 -12.66 -14.26 -0.97
CA HIS A 223 -14.09 -14.11 -0.69
C HIS A 223 -14.98 -15.07 -1.49
N GLN A 224 -14.41 -15.89 -2.40
CA GLN A 224 -15.18 -16.84 -3.18
C GLN A 224 -15.40 -18.14 -2.39
N PRO A 225 -16.62 -18.72 -2.39
CA PRO A 225 -16.93 -19.98 -1.71
C PRO A 225 -16.00 -21.14 -2.11
N ARG A 226 -15.49 -21.11 -3.35
CA ARG A 226 -14.54 -22.09 -3.88
C ARG A 226 -13.18 -22.07 -3.18
N TYR A 227 -12.81 -20.97 -2.53
CA TYR A 227 -11.56 -20.84 -1.78
C TYR A 227 -11.63 -21.66 -0.47
N ALA A 228 -12.78 -21.64 0.21
CA ALA A 228 -13.03 -22.44 1.42
C ALA A 228 -12.99 -23.95 1.14
N THR A 229 -13.48 -24.40 -0.03
CA THR A 229 -13.39 -25.82 -0.43
C THR A 229 -11.98 -26.29 -0.76
N ARG A 230 -11.04 -25.39 -1.11
CA ARG A 230 -9.65 -25.78 -1.38
C ARG A 230 -8.87 -26.13 -0.11
N ILE A 231 -9.28 -25.62 1.05
CA ILE A 231 -8.68 -25.99 2.35
C ILE A 231 -8.74 -27.51 2.59
N ASN A 232 -9.68 -28.21 1.92
CA ASN A 232 -9.87 -29.65 2.00
C ASN A 232 -9.25 -30.45 0.83
N GLU A 233 -8.48 -29.84 -0.07
CA GLU A 233 -7.78 -30.58 -1.14
C GLU A 233 -6.63 -31.43 -0.59
N LEU A 234 -6.47 -32.65 -1.12
CA LEU A 234 -5.42 -33.59 -0.74
C LEU A 234 -4.02 -32.94 -0.90
N GLY A 235 -3.42 -32.50 0.20
CA GLY A 235 -2.15 -31.76 0.22
C GLY A 235 -2.17 -30.51 1.10
N HIS A 236 -3.34 -29.97 1.42
CA HIS A 236 -3.50 -28.93 2.44
C HIS A 236 -3.70 -29.58 3.82
N ARG A 237 -2.63 -29.62 4.62
CA ARG A 237 -2.59 -30.30 5.93
C ARG A 237 -3.23 -29.54 7.10
N ILE A 238 -3.92 -28.42 6.84
CA ILE A 238 -4.45 -27.53 7.89
C ILE A 238 -5.98 -27.56 7.88
N SER A 239 -6.58 -28.75 7.86
CA SER A 239 -8.02 -28.94 7.98
C SER A 239 -8.48 -29.10 9.43
N THR A 240 -7.56 -29.46 10.34
CA THR A 240 -7.81 -29.58 11.78
C THR A 240 -6.70 -28.89 12.56
N LEU A 241 -7.06 -28.01 13.49
CA LEU A 241 -6.11 -27.31 14.36
C LEU A 241 -5.94 -28.11 15.66
N THR A 242 -4.70 -28.48 15.97
CA THR A 242 -4.38 -29.28 17.15
C THR A 242 -3.57 -28.45 18.14
N TYR A 243 -4.17 -28.12 19.29
CA TYR A 243 -3.49 -27.35 20.33
C TYR A 243 -2.66 -28.27 21.24
N PRO A 244 -1.40 -27.90 21.54
CA PRO A 244 -0.53 -28.73 22.37
C PRO A 244 -1.09 -28.97 23.79
N GLY A 245 -1.06 -30.24 24.22
CA GLY A 245 -1.31 -30.65 25.61
C GLY A 245 -0.02 -30.90 26.39
N HIS A 246 -0.13 -31.07 27.71
CA HIS A 246 0.97 -31.57 28.54
C HIS A 246 0.80 -33.08 28.80
N PRO A 247 1.89 -33.86 28.87
CA PRO A 247 3.27 -33.46 28.52
C PRO A 247 3.41 -33.15 27.02
N PHE A 248 4.38 -32.30 26.66
CA PHE A 248 4.61 -31.96 25.26
C PHE A 248 5.18 -33.16 24.48
N PRO A 249 4.67 -33.46 23.27
CA PRO A 249 5.25 -34.47 22.40
C PRO A 249 6.71 -34.13 22.05
N SER A 250 7.58 -35.15 21.92
CA SER A 250 8.99 -34.98 21.54
C SER A 250 9.16 -34.18 20.25
N ASP A 251 8.32 -34.49 19.26
CA ASP A 251 8.38 -33.91 17.93
C ASP A 251 8.05 -32.41 17.97
N LEU A 252 7.12 -32.01 18.85
CA LEU A 252 6.78 -30.61 19.06
C LEU A 252 7.96 -29.84 19.68
N CYS A 253 8.61 -30.42 20.68
CA CYS A 253 9.80 -29.83 21.31
C CYS A 253 10.94 -29.67 20.30
N GLU A 254 11.14 -30.65 19.42
CA GLU A 254 12.13 -30.57 18.35
C GLU A 254 11.81 -29.42 17.39
N VAL A 255 10.55 -29.28 16.95
CA VAL A 255 10.14 -28.19 16.07
C VAL A 255 10.29 -26.83 16.75
N ALA A 256 9.86 -26.71 18.01
CA ALA A 256 9.99 -25.49 18.80
C ALA A 256 11.45 -25.06 18.98
N SER A 257 12.38 -26.01 19.10
CA SER A 257 13.81 -25.71 19.20
C SER A 257 14.41 -25.03 17.97
N LYS A 258 13.75 -25.14 16.80
CA LYS A 258 14.19 -24.53 15.52
C LYS A 258 13.68 -23.09 15.35
N LEU A 259 12.70 -22.68 16.15
CA LEU A 259 12.10 -21.35 16.12
C LEU A 259 13.00 -20.28 16.75
N PRO A 260 12.84 -19.00 16.37
CA PRO A 260 13.33 -17.88 17.17
C PRO A 260 12.81 -17.97 18.61
N GLU A 261 13.60 -17.52 19.58
CA GLU A 261 13.31 -17.58 21.02
C GLU A 261 11.86 -17.17 21.34
N GLY A 262 11.43 -16.01 20.82
CA GLY A 262 10.09 -15.49 21.07
C GLY A 262 8.98 -16.38 20.52
N PHE A 263 9.13 -16.97 19.33
CA PHE A 263 8.14 -17.89 18.78
C PHE A 263 8.17 -19.27 19.45
N SER A 264 9.33 -19.71 19.94
CA SER A 264 9.44 -20.93 20.74
C SER A 264 8.65 -20.82 22.05
N GLU A 265 8.79 -19.70 22.76
CA GLU A 265 8.02 -19.42 23.98
C GLU A 265 6.52 -19.31 23.71
N VAL A 266 6.13 -18.71 22.58
CA VAL A 266 4.73 -18.68 22.14
C VAL A 266 4.22 -20.08 21.81
N ALA A 267 5.03 -20.95 21.18
CA ALA A 267 4.66 -22.33 20.90
C ALA A 267 4.39 -23.13 22.19
N LEU A 268 5.24 -22.95 23.20
CA LEU A 268 5.12 -23.60 24.51
C LEU A 268 3.99 -23.01 25.38
N SER A 269 3.43 -21.85 25.01
CA SER A 269 2.28 -21.27 25.71
C SER A 269 0.97 -22.05 25.56
N ARG A 270 0.89 -22.98 24.58
CA ARG A 270 -0.33 -23.68 24.13
C ARG A 270 -1.40 -22.75 23.52
N SER A 271 -1.02 -21.53 23.15
CA SER A 271 -1.96 -20.52 22.59
C SER A 271 -2.06 -20.56 21.06
N ILE A 272 -1.23 -21.37 20.40
CA ILE A 272 -1.21 -21.55 18.95
C ILE A 272 -1.21 -23.04 18.60
N ALA A 273 -1.77 -23.37 17.44
CA ALA A 273 -1.90 -24.74 16.98
C ALA A 273 -0.55 -25.32 16.50
N THR A 274 -0.41 -26.63 16.60
CA THR A 274 0.79 -27.40 16.19
C THR A 274 1.11 -27.22 14.70
N GLU A 275 0.08 -27.08 13.87
CA GLU A 275 0.17 -26.83 12.45
C GLU A 275 0.79 -25.44 12.18
N PHE A 276 0.41 -24.43 12.97
CA PHE A 276 0.98 -23.09 12.86
C PHE A 276 2.41 -23.03 13.40
N ILE A 277 2.72 -23.75 14.49
CA ILE A 277 4.09 -23.91 15.01
C ILE A 277 5.00 -24.52 13.92
N SER A 278 4.52 -25.57 13.24
CA SER A 278 5.25 -26.22 12.15
C SER A 278 5.43 -25.30 10.95
N PHE A 279 4.44 -24.46 10.64
CA PHE A 279 4.55 -23.43 9.61
C PHE A 279 5.62 -22.38 9.96
N LEU A 280 5.62 -21.87 11.20
CA LEU A 280 6.60 -20.89 11.66
C LEU A 280 8.03 -21.43 11.58
N ALA A 281 8.24 -22.73 11.81
CA ALA A 281 9.56 -23.36 11.66
C ALA A 281 10.06 -23.32 10.21
N LYS A 282 9.20 -23.69 9.25
CA LYS A 282 9.53 -23.59 7.81
C LYS A 282 9.77 -22.15 7.37
N LEU A 283 8.96 -21.22 7.87
CA LEU A 283 9.14 -19.80 7.59
C LEU A 283 10.45 -19.26 8.21
N THR A 284 10.85 -19.76 9.37
CA THR A 284 12.15 -19.42 10.00
C THR A 284 13.32 -19.79 9.10
N GLU A 285 13.29 -20.98 8.50
CA GLU A 285 14.32 -21.43 7.54
C GLU A 285 14.38 -20.49 6.33
N LEU A 286 13.22 -20.13 5.77
CA LEU A 286 13.14 -19.19 4.65
C LEU A 286 13.69 -17.81 5.04
N VAL A 287 13.30 -17.27 6.20
CA VAL A 287 13.75 -15.96 6.70
C VAL A 287 15.27 -15.92 6.91
N LYS A 288 15.85 -16.99 7.46
CA LYS A 288 17.31 -17.10 7.62
C LYS A 288 18.05 -17.25 6.28
N TRP A 289 17.42 -17.85 5.27
CA TRP A 289 18.01 -18.04 3.95
C TRP A 289 18.00 -16.76 3.09
N MET A 290 16.98 -15.91 3.25
CA MET A 290 16.80 -14.68 2.45
C MET A 290 17.93 -13.65 2.51
N PRO A 291 18.66 -13.41 3.61
CA PRO A 291 19.78 -12.47 3.62
C PRO A 291 21.12 -13.09 3.15
N LEU A 292 21.18 -14.41 2.89
CA LEU A 292 22.43 -15.06 2.50
C LEU A 292 22.92 -14.52 1.14
N THR A 293 24.24 -14.46 0.96
CA THR A 293 24.86 -14.11 -0.33
C THR A 293 24.50 -15.13 -1.41
N GLN A 294 24.46 -14.69 -2.67
CA GLN A 294 24.17 -15.55 -3.83
C GLN A 294 25.00 -16.85 -3.79
N ALA A 295 26.31 -16.74 -3.50
CA ALA A 295 27.23 -17.88 -3.39
C ALA A 295 26.84 -18.89 -2.28
N ARG A 296 26.32 -18.41 -1.14
CA ARG A 296 25.84 -19.29 -0.06
C ARG A 296 24.50 -19.93 -0.38
N ARG A 297 23.64 -19.27 -1.18
CA ARG A 297 22.34 -19.82 -1.59
C ARG A 297 22.44 -20.93 -2.62
N VAL A 298 23.41 -20.84 -3.54
CA VAL A 298 23.65 -21.87 -4.58
C VAL A 298 24.18 -23.16 -3.96
N ASN A 299 24.99 -23.05 -2.90
CA ASN A 299 25.64 -24.21 -2.28
C ASN A 299 24.90 -24.76 -1.05
N GLY A 300 23.88 -24.06 -0.56
CA GLY A 300 23.10 -24.45 0.63
C GLY A 300 21.81 -25.18 0.27
N PRO A 301 21.23 -25.94 1.23
CA PRO A 301 19.90 -26.51 1.04
C PRO A 301 18.88 -25.39 0.82
N GLN A 302 18.11 -25.49 -0.27
CA GLN A 302 17.02 -24.55 -0.54
C GLN A 302 15.87 -24.79 0.44
N PRO A 303 15.27 -23.73 1.02
CA PRO A 303 14.08 -23.89 1.84
C PRO A 303 12.95 -24.56 1.06
N GLY A 304 12.23 -25.49 1.69
CA GLY A 304 11.08 -26.15 1.08
C GLY A 304 9.85 -25.24 0.93
N LEU A 305 9.89 -24.03 1.51
CA LEU A 305 8.81 -23.03 1.48
C LEU A 305 9.25 -21.81 0.66
N THR A 306 8.41 -21.36 -0.27
CA THR A 306 8.59 -20.09 -0.99
C THR A 306 7.74 -18.99 -0.35
N MET A 307 8.10 -17.72 -0.57
CA MET A 307 7.34 -16.59 -0.01
C MET A 307 5.89 -16.56 -0.53
N GLN A 308 5.68 -16.86 -1.81
CA GLN A 308 4.34 -16.95 -2.41
C GLN A 308 3.51 -18.05 -1.74
N ARG A 309 4.13 -19.21 -1.48
CA ARG A 309 3.46 -20.30 -0.78
C ARG A 309 3.17 -19.93 0.68
N ALA A 310 4.09 -19.25 1.36
CA ALA A 310 3.88 -18.76 2.72
C ALA A 310 2.68 -17.79 2.80
N ILE A 311 2.58 -16.83 1.88
CA ILE A 311 1.45 -15.91 1.78
C ILE A 311 0.14 -16.70 1.58
N TYR A 312 0.13 -17.65 0.64
CA TYR A 312 -1.05 -18.48 0.37
C TYR A 312 -1.49 -19.29 1.59
N ASP A 313 -0.55 -19.98 2.25
CA ASP A 313 -0.86 -20.83 3.41
C ASP A 313 -1.35 -19.99 4.60
N LEU A 314 -0.79 -18.79 4.82
CA LEU A 314 -1.24 -17.84 5.84
C LEU A 314 -2.63 -17.26 5.56
N GLN A 315 -2.95 -16.99 4.28
CA GLN A 315 -4.32 -16.61 3.90
C GLN A 315 -5.31 -17.72 4.24
N CYS A 316 -5.00 -18.97 3.90
CA CYS A 316 -5.83 -20.11 4.23
C CYS A 316 -5.98 -20.28 5.75
N LEU A 317 -4.89 -20.18 6.51
CA LEU A 317 -4.90 -20.19 7.98
C LEU A 317 -5.79 -19.09 8.56
N SER A 318 -5.70 -17.87 8.02
CA SER A 318 -6.48 -16.73 8.50
C SER A 318 -7.99 -16.87 8.27
N ALA A 319 -8.41 -17.78 7.39
CA ALA A 319 -9.81 -18.09 7.11
C ALA A 319 -10.39 -19.16 8.07
N LEU A 320 -9.55 -19.81 8.89
CA LEU A 320 -9.99 -20.77 9.90
C LEU A 320 -10.51 -20.06 11.16
N SER A 321 -11.27 -20.79 11.97
CA SER A 321 -11.69 -20.34 13.30
C SER A 321 -10.52 -20.41 14.29
N LEU A 322 -9.72 -19.34 14.32
CA LEU A 322 -8.55 -19.21 15.21
C LEU A 322 -8.94 -18.57 16.54
N THR A 323 -8.13 -18.82 17.58
CA THR A 323 -8.22 -18.02 18.81
C THR A 323 -7.86 -16.55 18.54
N SER A 324 -8.29 -15.63 19.40
CA SER A 324 -8.00 -14.20 19.31
C SER A 324 -6.49 -13.92 19.14
N VAL A 325 -5.67 -14.53 20.00
CA VAL A 325 -4.19 -14.39 19.99
C VAL A 325 -3.58 -15.00 18.74
N GLU A 326 -3.95 -16.24 18.41
CA GLU A 326 -3.42 -16.92 17.22
C GLU A 326 -3.77 -16.17 15.94
N GLY A 327 -5.01 -15.68 15.84
CA GLY A 327 -5.47 -14.88 14.71
C GLY A 327 -4.70 -13.58 14.54
N GLN A 328 -4.31 -12.91 15.63
CA GLN A 328 -3.44 -11.72 15.55
C GLN A 328 -2.06 -12.07 15.00
N ILE A 329 -1.46 -13.16 15.49
CA ILE A 329 -0.11 -13.58 15.08
C ILE A 329 -0.11 -14.04 13.62
N VAL A 330 -1.12 -14.79 13.17
CA VAL A 330 -1.27 -15.21 11.76
C VAL A 330 -1.40 -13.99 10.84
N ARG A 331 -2.25 -13.01 11.18
CA ARG A 331 -2.43 -11.79 10.38
C ARG A 331 -1.15 -10.95 10.33
N ALA A 332 -0.44 -10.81 11.44
CA ALA A 332 0.82 -10.09 11.47
C ALA A 332 1.93 -10.82 10.69
N THR A 333 1.96 -12.15 10.75
CA THR A 333 2.89 -12.97 9.95
C THR A 333 2.57 -12.83 8.46
N LEU A 334 1.30 -12.76 8.08
CA LEU A 334 0.88 -12.50 6.71
C LEU A 334 1.29 -11.10 6.24
N ALA A 335 1.08 -10.07 7.07
CA ALA A 335 1.52 -8.71 6.78
C ALA A 335 3.05 -8.62 6.63
N PHE A 336 3.80 -9.32 7.49
CA PHE A 336 5.25 -9.46 7.39
C PHE A 336 5.65 -10.11 6.06
N CYS A 337 5.08 -11.26 5.70
CA CYS A 337 5.39 -11.95 4.44
C CYS A 337 5.07 -11.08 3.21
N LEU A 338 3.95 -10.34 3.23
CA LEU A 338 3.61 -9.39 2.17
C LEU A 338 4.64 -8.26 2.08
N HIS A 339 5.06 -7.71 3.21
CA HIS A 339 6.07 -6.65 3.25
C HIS A 339 7.40 -7.14 2.65
N VAL A 340 7.89 -8.28 3.13
CA VAL A 340 9.13 -8.88 2.61
C VAL A 340 9.02 -9.20 1.13
N TYR A 341 7.87 -9.73 0.69
CA TYR A 341 7.62 -10.02 -0.71
C TYR A 341 7.74 -8.76 -1.58
N ASN A 342 7.24 -7.61 -1.11
CA ASN A 342 7.32 -6.33 -1.82
C ASN A 342 8.73 -5.76 -1.92
N GLU A 343 9.58 -6.01 -0.91
CA GLU A 343 10.97 -5.58 -0.92
C GLU A 343 11.85 -6.46 -1.83
N LEU A 344 11.58 -7.77 -1.85
CA LEU A 344 12.35 -8.74 -2.63
C LEU A 344 11.87 -8.92 -4.07
N SER A 345 10.64 -8.53 -4.37
CA SER A 345 10.00 -8.68 -5.68
C SER A 345 9.64 -7.32 -6.28
N PHE A 346 8.83 -7.30 -7.34
CA PHE A 346 8.28 -6.07 -7.88
C PHE A 346 7.40 -5.38 -6.85
N ARG A 347 7.64 -4.07 -6.60
CA ARG A 347 6.73 -3.28 -5.76
C ARG A 347 5.35 -3.26 -6.40
N ILE A 348 4.38 -3.75 -5.64
CA ILE A 348 2.95 -3.74 -5.98
C ILE A 348 2.21 -3.01 -4.85
N PRO A 349 1.12 -2.29 -5.15
CA PRO A 349 0.34 -1.65 -4.10
C PRO A 349 -0.27 -2.72 -3.17
N LEU A 350 0.09 -2.73 -1.89
CA LEU A 350 -0.39 -3.74 -0.93
C LEU A 350 -1.53 -3.24 -0.03
N ALA A 351 -2.03 -2.01 -0.20
CA ALA A 351 -3.10 -1.53 0.67
C ALA A 351 -4.35 -2.41 0.63
N ARG A 352 -4.67 -3.05 -0.51
CA ARG A 352 -5.85 -3.94 -0.59
C ARG A 352 -5.74 -5.18 0.29
N PRO A 353 -4.68 -6.00 0.22
CA PRO A 353 -4.54 -7.12 1.13
C PRO A 353 -4.29 -6.68 2.57
N LEU A 354 -3.59 -5.56 2.80
CA LEU A 354 -3.22 -5.12 4.15
C LEU A 354 -4.36 -4.43 4.91
N LYS A 355 -5.27 -3.73 4.23
CA LYS A 355 -6.39 -3.01 4.86
C LYS A 355 -7.27 -3.91 5.74
N PRO A 356 -7.84 -5.03 5.25
CA PRO A 356 -8.66 -5.90 6.08
C PRO A 356 -7.85 -6.60 7.18
N LEU A 357 -6.56 -6.87 6.94
CA LEU A 357 -5.67 -7.43 7.98
C LEU A 357 -5.50 -6.44 9.12
N LEU A 358 -5.24 -5.17 8.82
CA LEU A 358 -5.10 -4.10 9.83
C LEU A 358 -6.41 -3.81 10.55
N GLU A 359 -7.55 -3.78 9.86
CA GLU A 359 -8.87 -3.60 10.48
C GLU A 359 -9.16 -4.72 11.47
N SER A 360 -9.07 -5.96 11.02
CA SER A 360 -9.31 -7.13 11.86
C SER A 360 -8.31 -7.24 13.02
N PHE A 361 -7.05 -6.84 12.80
CA PHE A 361 -6.04 -6.77 13.85
C PHE A 361 -6.37 -5.72 14.92
N ASN A 362 -6.92 -4.56 14.52
CA ASN A 362 -7.30 -3.50 15.45
C ASN A 362 -8.62 -3.78 16.19
N GLU A 363 -9.54 -4.52 15.58
CA GLU A 363 -10.79 -4.97 16.22
C GLU A 363 -10.51 -5.90 17.40
N HIS A 364 -9.59 -6.86 17.21
CA HIS A 364 -9.15 -7.75 18.27
C HIS A 364 -8.07 -7.05 19.10
N ASN A 365 -8.45 -6.34 20.15
CA ASN A 365 -7.50 -5.60 20.99
C ASN A 365 -7.25 -6.24 22.37
N GLU A 366 -7.69 -7.48 22.56
CA GLU A 366 -7.47 -8.25 23.79
C GLU A 366 -5.96 -8.42 24.04
N ILE A 367 -5.56 -8.22 25.29
CA ILE A 367 -4.16 -8.35 25.69
C ILE A 367 -4.00 -9.67 26.43
N PRO A 368 -3.17 -10.60 25.93
CA PRO A 368 -2.91 -11.85 26.61
C PRO A 368 -2.22 -11.59 27.96
N ARG A 369 -2.51 -12.42 28.97
CA ARG A 369 -1.87 -12.30 30.29
C ARG A 369 -0.41 -12.71 30.29
N GLN A 370 -0.03 -13.65 29.41
CA GLN A 370 1.32 -14.19 29.40
C GLN A 370 2.32 -13.20 28.80
N PRO A 371 3.48 -12.97 29.44
CA PRO A 371 4.46 -11.97 28.99
C PRO A 371 4.94 -12.18 27.55
N TRP A 372 5.27 -13.41 27.16
CA TRP A 372 5.76 -13.71 25.81
C TRP A 372 4.73 -13.47 24.73
N LEU A 373 3.44 -13.71 25.01
CA LEU A 373 2.36 -13.37 24.09
C LEU A 373 2.22 -11.85 23.93
N GLN A 374 2.41 -11.06 25.00
CA GLN A 374 2.42 -9.60 24.91
C GLN A 374 3.59 -9.10 24.06
N ARG A 375 4.79 -9.66 24.24
CA ARG A 375 5.96 -9.31 23.40
C ARG A 375 5.76 -9.69 21.94
N CYS A 376 5.17 -10.87 21.67
CA CYS A 376 4.79 -11.28 20.33
C CYS A 376 3.74 -10.33 19.72
N LEU A 377 2.80 -9.84 20.52
CA LEU A 377 1.80 -8.88 20.08
C LEU A 377 2.41 -7.49 19.76
N LEU A 378 3.45 -7.07 20.49
CA LEU A 378 4.21 -5.87 20.15
C LEU A 378 4.92 -6.03 18.79
N TRP A 379 5.64 -7.14 18.59
CA TRP A 379 6.24 -7.47 17.30
C TRP A 379 5.18 -7.45 16.19
N SER A 380 4.05 -8.13 16.43
CA SER A 380 2.92 -8.23 15.51
C SER A 380 2.36 -6.86 15.13
N ALA A 381 2.24 -5.96 16.11
CA ALA A 381 1.72 -4.62 15.90
C ALA A 381 2.68 -3.74 15.09
N ILE A 382 3.99 -3.80 15.35
CA ILE A 382 4.99 -3.04 14.60
C ILE A 382 5.07 -3.53 13.15
N VAL A 383 5.14 -4.84 12.90
CA VAL A 383 5.25 -5.36 11.52
C VAL A 383 4.00 -5.07 10.70
N THR A 384 2.82 -5.17 11.31
CA THR A 384 1.54 -4.88 10.63
C THR A 384 1.41 -3.39 10.33
N ALA A 385 1.70 -2.53 11.31
CA ALA A 385 1.65 -1.09 11.14
C ALA A 385 2.67 -0.60 10.11
N SER A 386 3.90 -1.13 10.15
CA SER A 386 4.94 -0.78 9.18
C SER A 386 4.58 -1.23 7.76
N ALA A 387 4.05 -2.44 7.57
CA ALA A 387 3.60 -2.92 6.26
C ALA A 387 2.52 -2.01 5.66
N TRP A 388 1.61 -1.49 6.49
CA TRP A 388 0.60 -0.52 6.08
C TRP A 388 1.20 0.85 5.77
N ASP A 389 1.99 1.41 6.68
CA ASP A 389 2.50 2.78 6.60
C ASP A 389 3.47 2.98 5.41
N THR A 390 4.05 1.92 4.86
CA THR A 390 4.87 1.98 3.64
C THR A 390 4.05 2.07 2.34
N GLN A 391 2.72 1.91 2.37
CA GLN A 391 1.90 1.96 1.17
C GLN A 391 1.60 3.40 0.72
N VAL A 392 1.69 3.65 -0.59
CA VAL A 392 1.49 4.99 -1.18
C VAL A 392 0.05 5.51 -1.00
N ASP A 393 -0.91 4.58 -0.93
CA ASP A 393 -2.33 4.80 -0.72
C ASP A 393 -2.79 4.53 0.72
N ALA A 394 -1.85 4.35 1.66
CA ALA A 394 -2.17 4.24 3.07
C ALA A 394 -2.81 5.54 3.57
N GLN A 395 -4.08 5.44 3.97
CA GLN A 395 -4.70 6.50 4.75
C GLN A 395 -4.09 6.53 6.16
N PRO A 396 -3.96 7.71 6.80
CA PRO A 396 -3.57 7.80 8.20
C PRO A 396 -4.56 6.98 9.03
N ARG A 397 -4.10 5.85 9.56
CA ARG A 397 -4.92 4.97 10.39
C ARG A 397 -4.36 4.92 11.79
N THR A 398 -5.27 4.77 12.74
CA THR A 398 -4.92 4.54 14.14
C THR A 398 -4.44 3.11 14.30
N HIS A 399 -3.18 2.94 14.68
CA HIS A 399 -2.60 1.65 15.04
C HIS A 399 -2.97 1.32 16.49
N VAL A 400 -4.22 0.94 16.72
CA VAL A 400 -4.84 0.81 18.06
C VAL A 400 -4.04 -0.15 18.94
N VAL A 401 -3.73 -1.34 18.42
CA VAL A 401 -2.98 -2.36 19.18
C VAL A 401 -1.57 -1.87 19.46
N LEU A 402 -0.88 -1.26 18.48
CA LEU A 402 0.45 -0.70 18.68
C LEU A 402 0.45 0.36 19.79
N ASP A 403 -0.46 1.34 19.71
CA ASP A 403 -0.58 2.40 20.71
C ASP A 403 -0.95 1.87 22.11
N LYS A 404 -1.65 0.74 22.19
CA LYS A 404 -1.95 0.03 23.45
C LYS A 404 -0.68 -0.65 23.99
N MET A 405 0.04 -1.41 23.16
CA MET A 405 1.27 -2.10 23.54
C MET A 405 2.37 -1.13 23.99
N MET A 406 2.51 0.01 23.28
CA MET A 406 3.44 1.08 23.65
C MET A 406 3.18 1.64 25.06
N ARG A 407 1.93 1.59 25.56
CA ARG A 407 1.59 2.05 26.91
C ARG A 407 1.83 1.00 27.98
N LEU A 408 1.75 -0.27 27.63
CA LEU A 408 1.77 -1.39 28.57
C LEU A 408 3.16 -1.96 28.81
N LEU A 409 3.97 -2.08 27.76
CA LEU A 409 5.28 -2.71 27.85
C LEU A 409 6.37 -1.67 28.18
N PRO A 410 7.14 -1.86 29.25
CA PRO A 410 8.31 -1.04 29.55
C PRO A 410 9.34 -1.06 28.42
N GLU A 411 9.57 -2.21 27.80
CA GLU A 411 10.56 -2.41 26.72
C GLU A 411 10.21 -1.58 25.46
N ALA A 412 8.97 -1.12 25.34
CA ALA A 412 8.50 -0.30 24.23
C ALA A 412 8.88 1.19 24.38
N ASN A 413 9.51 1.59 25.49
CA ASN A 413 9.87 3.00 25.74
C ASN A 413 11.13 3.45 24.99
N TYR A 414 12.02 2.52 24.67
CA TYR A 414 13.29 2.79 24.00
C TYR A 414 13.42 1.91 22.76
N TRP A 415 13.94 2.49 21.68
CA TRP A 415 14.08 1.77 20.42
C TRP A 415 15.04 0.59 20.55
N GLU A 416 16.18 0.75 21.23
CA GLU A 416 17.16 -0.34 21.39
C GLU A 416 16.56 -1.55 22.12
N GLU A 417 15.80 -1.33 23.21
CA GLU A 417 15.09 -2.40 23.91
C GLU A 417 14.01 -3.05 23.04
N THR A 418 13.27 -2.23 22.27
CA THR A 418 12.26 -2.73 21.32
C THR A 418 12.91 -3.56 20.21
N LYS A 419 14.05 -3.11 19.69
CA LYS A 419 14.83 -3.78 18.66
C LYS A 419 15.34 -5.13 19.14
N GLU A 420 15.98 -5.18 20.31
CA GLU A 420 16.43 -6.42 20.94
C GLU A 420 15.27 -7.41 21.11
N LEU A 421 14.10 -6.93 21.55
CA LEU A 421 12.89 -7.74 21.66
C LEU A 421 12.41 -8.24 20.29
N MET A 422 12.35 -7.38 19.27
CA MET A 422 11.92 -7.76 17.92
C MET A 422 12.85 -8.80 17.29
N GLN A 423 14.16 -8.76 17.59
CA GLN A 423 15.15 -9.74 17.14
C GLN A 423 14.92 -11.15 17.68
N LYS A 424 14.10 -11.30 18.74
CA LYS A 424 13.67 -12.61 19.26
C LYS A 424 12.59 -13.28 18.40
N PHE A 425 12.04 -12.58 17.40
CA PHE A 425 11.04 -13.07 16.46
C PHE A 425 11.62 -13.08 15.03
N PHE A 426 10.80 -12.91 13.98
CA PHE A 426 11.33 -12.71 12.63
C PHE A 426 11.92 -11.32 12.50
N TRP A 427 13.18 -11.28 12.05
CA TRP A 427 13.98 -10.08 11.89
C TRP A 427 14.70 -10.08 10.55
N LEU A 428 14.63 -8.94 9.84
CA LEU A 428 15.36 -8.69 8.61
C LEU A 428 15.93 -7.27 8.67
N ASP A 429 17.24 -7.14 8.53
CA ASP A 429 17.92 -5.84 8.66
C ASP A 429 17.42 -4.82 7.64
N SER A 430 17.00 -5.26 6.45
CA SER A 430 16.43 -4.41 5.40
C SER A 430 15.13 -3.70 5.80
N LEU A 431 14.43 -4.18 6.83
CA LEU A 431 13.18 -3.60 7.32
C LEU A 431 13.36 -2.77 8.61
N GLN A 432 14.55 -2.77 9.20
CA GLN A 432 14.81 -2.11 10.49
C GLN A 432 14.39 -0.65 10.49
N ASP A 433 14.84 0.12 9.49
CA ASP A 433 14.58 1.56 9.42
C ASP A 433 13.08 1.87 9.34
N GLN A 434 12.33 1.04 8.61
CA GLN A 434 10.89 1.18 8.44
C GLN A 434 10.14 0.85 9.75
N TRP A 435 10.61 -0.16 10.47
CA TRP A 435 10.09 -0.52 11.79
C TRP A 435 10.39 0.57 12.82
N GLU A 436 11.58 1.15 12.80
CA GLU A 436 11.95 2.26 13.67
C GLU A 436 11.08 3.50 13.43
N ILE A 437 10.85 3.87 12.16
CA ILE A 437 9.97 4.99 11.80
C ILE A 437 8.56 4.76 12.37
N CYS A 438 8.03 3.55 12.21
CA CYS A 438 6.70 3.19 12.71
C CYS A 438 6.64 3.27 14.25
N TRP A 439 7.66 2.72 14.93
CA TRP A 439 7.80 2.81 16.38
C TRP A 439 7.89 4.27 16.87
N ARG A 440 8.73 5.10 16.24
CA ARG A 440 8.89 6.53 16.56
C ARG A 440 7.55 7.28 16.42
N ALA A 441 6.78 6.98 15.37
CA ALA A 441 5.47 7.56 15.17
C ALA A 441 4.50 7.19 16.32
N ALA A 442 4.48 5.93 16.75
CA ALA A 442 3.67 5.48 17.88
C ALA A 442 4.14 6.08 19.22
N TYR A 443 5.44 6.15 19.45
CA TYR A 443 6.02 6.77 20.63
C TYR A 443 5.66 8.25 20.73
N PHE A 444 5.71 8.98 19.60
CA PHE A 444 5.29 10.37 19.53
C PHE A 444 3.80 10.54 19.88
N ARG A 445 2.92 9.67 19.37
CA ARG A 445 1.48 9.67 19.72
C ARG A 445 1.26 9.45 21.22
N LYS A 446 1.93 8.45 21.82
CA LYS A 446 1.89 8.18 23.26
C LYS A 446 2.30 9.41 24.08
N THR A 447 3.39 10.07 23.69
CA THR A 447 3.93 11.24 24.40
C THR A 447 2.98 12.43 24.30
N ARG A 448 2.39 12.67 23.13
CA ARG A 448 1.38 13.72 22.93
C ARG A 448 0.13 13.48 23.76
N GLN A 449 -0.36 12.23 23.83
CA GLN A 449 -1.52 11.89 24.67
C GLN A 449 -1.25 12.13 26.16
N ARG A 450 -0.05 11.79 26.67
CA ARG A 450 0.33 12.08 28.06
C ARG A 450 0.36 13.58 28.36
N ARG A 451 0.86 14.40 27.43
CA ARG A 451 0.87 15.87 27.56
C ARG A 451 -0.53 16.48 27.50
N GLY A 452 -1.40 15.95 26.64
CA GLY A 452 -2.81 16.37 26.57
C GLY A 452 -3.59 15.99 27.82
N ALA A 453 -3.41 14.76 28.33
CA ALA A 453 -4.07 14.29 29.55
C ALA A 453 -3.62 15.09 30.78
N SER A 454 -2.31 15.35 30.93
CA SER A 454 -1.79 16.17 32.03
C SER A 454 -2.27 17.63 31.99
N GLN A 455 -2.50 18.21 30.80
CA GLN A 455 -3.15 19.52 30.69
C GLN A 455 -4.63 19.48 31.09
N VAL A 456 -5.37 18.43 30.72
CA VAL A 456 -6.79 18.27 31.10
C VAL A 456 -6.93 18.00 32.61
N ASP A 457 -6.04 17.20 33.20
CA ASP A 457 -6.00 16.95 34.64
C ASP A 457 -5.64 18.23 35.41
N SER A 458 -4.71 19.03 34.90
CA SER A 458 -4.36 20.34 35.48
C SER A 458 -5.51 21.35 35.40
N ILE A 459 -6.26 21.37 34.29
CA ILE A 459 -7.47 22.20 34.16
C ILE A 459 -8.59 21.68 35.08
N SER A 460 -8.74 20.37 35.22
CA SER A 460 -9.75 19.75 36.10
C SER A 460 -9.45 20.02 37.58
N GLN A 461 -8.17 20.00 37.98
CA GLN A 461 -7.72 20.41 39.31
C GLN A 461 -7.95 21.90 39.54
N LEU A 462 -7.62 22.77 38.58
CA LEU A 462 -7.91 24.21 38.68
C LEU A 462 -9.43 24.49 38.81
N LEU A 463 -10.27 23.73 38.11
CA LEU A 463 -11.73 23.85 38.22
C LEU A 463 -12.24 23.33 39.57
N GLN A 464 -11.68 22.26 40.12
CA GLN A 464 -12.01 21.74 41.44
C GLN A 464 -11.56 22.70 42.57
N ASP A 465 -10.39 23.29 42.44
CA ASP A 465 -9.86 24.28 43.40
C ASP A 465 -10.70 25.57 43.37
N SER A 466 -11.12 26.02 42.18
CA SER A 466 -12.04 27.16 42.04
C SER A 466 -13.42 26.90 42.65
N ALA A 467 -13.90 25.65 42.63
CA ALA A 467 -15.16 25.25 43.25
C ALA A 467 -15.08 25.17 44.78
N GLN A 468 -13.90 24.81 45.33
CA GLN A 468 -13.67 24.80 46.79
C GLN A 468 -13.53 26.22 47.37
N ILE A 469 -12.95 27.16 46.62
CA ILE A 469 -12.84 28.57 47.05
C ILE A 469 -14.22 29.25 47.17
N SER A 470 -15.25 28.75 46.45
CA SER A 470 -16.61 29.30 46.53
C SER A 470 -17.45 28.83 47.74
N LYS A 471 -16.91 27.95 48.61
CA LYS A 471 -17.67 27.36 49.74
C LYS A 471 -17.31 27.89 51.13
N HIS A 472 -16.51 28.96 51.25
CA HIS A 472 -16.33 29.65 52.54
C HIS A 472 -17.25 30.88 52.65
N PRO A 473 -18.29 30.86 53.52
CA PRO A 473 -19.10 32.04 53.77
C PRO A 473 -18.32 33.02 54.67
N SER A 474 -18.40 34.28 54.26
CA SER A 474 -18.07 35.50 55.01
C SER A 474 -18.39 35.42 56.51
N SER A 475 -17.35 35.57 57.35
CA SER A 475 -17.49 35.96 58.75
C SER A 475 -16.83 37.32 58.97
N GLU A 476 -17.60 38.39 58.71
CA GLU A 476 -17.23 39.74 59.13
C GLU A 476 -17.68 40.03 60.57
N VAL A 477 -16.67 40.21 61.41
CA VAL A 477 -16.45 41.33 62.34
C VAL A 477 -17.59 41.68 63.32
N ARG A 478 -17.42 41.24 64.59
CA ARG A 478 -18.07 41.86 65.75
C ARG A 478 -17.08 42.81 66.44
N ILE A 479 -17.38 44.09 66.34
CA ILE A 479 -16.76 45.19 67.08
C ILE A 479 -17.08 45.03 68.57
N LYS A 480 -16.06 45.06 69.44
CA LYS A 480 -16.20 45.29 70.88
C LYS A 480 -15.91 46.77 71.16
N THR A 481 -16.88 47.46 71.75
CA THR A 481 -16.69 48.73 72.48
C THR A 481 -17.10 48.50 73.94
N GLU A 482 -16.29 49.04 74.83
CA GLU A 482 -16.38 49.00 76.29
C GLU A 482 -17.69 49.63 76.83
N PHE A 483 -18.34 48.95 77.79
CA PHE A 483 -18.51 49.36 79.19
C PHE A 483 -19.32 48.30 79.95
#